data_AF-A0A8C5JVB1-F1
#
_entry.id   AF-A0A8C5JVB1-F1
#
_cell.length_a   1.000
_cell.length_b   1.000
_cell.length_c   1.000
_cell.angle_alpha   90.00
_cell.angle_beta   90.00
_cell.angle_gamma   90.00
#
_symmetry.space_group_name_H-M   'P 1'
#
loop_
_entity.id
_entity.type
_entity.pdbx_description
1 polymer ?
#
loop_
_entity_poly.entity_id
_entity_poly.type
_entity_poly.pdbx_seq_one_letter_code
_entity_poly.pdbx_strand_id
1 'polypeptide(L)'
;MYYVFLREVVPRGHVEHSQVVTLTCGLILMLAALSRAKKDPGYLPIPAGNEKPSHQGLHNKSIRGSSGGLHGISGAASSRAVNGEAKGYCSMSAEQPAGVKKDWCTKCQLVRPARAGHCRLCGRCVRRLDHHCVWAEIHDVLEEYKEGAAKFMGMPDAVIYCSLHDPVTPCPSGYNTNKTVSLWGSSGRMEVTASKFMDIQRAIQPDWFQCICDGDTISGEAGRKRAKKSVDRSLSFLDICLQLQEKSPELQGSVMFGAIEGGDVLEERLRSARETAKRPVGGFLLDGFQGSAMAKETKLKLIASVTAELPEDKPRIIHGVGKPDEVLECIERGVDIFESFFPFQVTERGCALVFSYNCHPDPEATVLTQNGIQDLEKNGVREDQEEVSKADPEMTPFEISLKDKKYHDDFGPVLEGCSCYCCQRHTRAYVHHLLVTNELLAGVLLMMHNLQHYFGFFGAVRDALRDSKLEQLKELVFRQALQRH
;
A
#
# COMPACT_ATOMS: atom_id res chain seq x y z
N MET A 1 -15.32 1.74 -31.31
CA MET A 1 -15.60 0.49 -32.06
C MET A 1 -16.79 0.59 -33.00
N TYR A 2 -18.02 0.91 -32.55
CA TYR A 2 -19.21 0.87 -33.43
C TYR A 2 -19.11 1.66 -34.75
N TYR A 3 -18.51 2.85 -34.73
CA TYR A 3 -18.22 3.63 -35.95
C TYR A 3 -17.32 2.89 -36.96
N VAL A 4 -16.33 2.13 -36.47
CA VAL A 4 -15.42 1.33 -37.32
C VAL A 4 -16.17 0.14 -37.90
N PHE A 5 -17.03 -0.53 -37.12
CA PHE A 5 -17.90 -1.60 -37.63
C PHE A 5 -18.79 -1.13 -38.80
N LEU A 6 -19.44 0.03 -38.67
CA LEU A 6 -20.25 0.61 -39.74
C LEU A 6 -19.47 1.03 -40.98
N ARG A 7 -18.21 1.46 -40.84
CA ARG A 7 -17.39 1.98 -41.95
C ARG A 7 -16.53 0.92 -42.64
N GLU A 8 -16.01 -0.05 -41.89
CA GLU A 8 -15.06 -1.05 -42.39
C GLU A 8 -15.73 -2.39 -42.67
N VAL A 9 -16.73 -2.80 -41.88
CA VAL A 9 -17.24 -4.18 -41.89
C VAL A 9 -18.55 -4.29 -42.69
N VAL A 10 -19.52 -3.42 -42.43
CA VAL A 10 -20.82 -3.44 -43.13
C VAL A 10 -20.68 -3.27 -44.66
N PRO A 11 -19.81 -2.40 -45.21
CA PRO A 11 -19.64 -2.29 -46.66
C PRO A 11 -19.03 -3.52 -47.34
N ARG A 12 -18.49 -4.48 -46.60
CA ARG A 12 -17.95 -5.74 -47.15
C ARG A 12 -19.05 -6.78 -47.43
N GLY A 13 -20.33 -6.45 -47.22
CA GLY A 13 -21.48 -7.28 -47.64
C GLY A 13 -21.76 -8.52 -46.80
N HIS A 14 -20.90 -8.88 -45.85
CA HIS A 14 -21.04 -10.07 -44.99
C HIS A 14 -21.93 -9.87 -43.75
N VAL A 15 -22.69 -8.78 -43.67
CA VAL A 15 -23.52 -8.43 -42.50
C VAL A 15 -24.93 -8.07 -42.97
N GLU A 16 -25.94 -8.80 -42.49
CA GLU A 16 -27.33 -8.51 -42.82
C GLU A 16 -27.84 -7.25 -42.10
N HIS A 17 -28.81 -6.54 -42.71
CA HIS A 17 -29.46 -5.40 -42.06
C HIS A 17 -30.09 -5.73 -40.70
N SER A 18 -30.60 -6.97 -40.53
CA SER A 18 -31.10 -7.52 -39.27
C SER A 18 -30.06 -7.43 -38.13
N GLN A 19 -28.82 -7.84 -38.42
CA GLN A 19 -27.69 -7.83 -37.48
C GLN A 19 -27.23 -6.41 -37.15
N VAL A 20 -27.18 -5.51 -38.16
CA VAL A 20 -26.85 -4.09 -37.95
C VAL A 20 -27.89 -3.42 -37.06
N VAL A 21 -29.19 -3.65 -37.29
CA VAL A 21 -30.26 -3.11 -36.44
C VAL A 21 -30.14 -3.63 -35.01
N THR A 22 -29.93 -4.94 -34.83
CA THR A 22 -29.76 -5.56 -33.50
C THR A 22 -28.59 -4.94 -32.73
N LEU A 23 -27.43 -4.79 -33.37
CA LEU A 23 -26.25 -4.14 -32.76
C LEU A 23 -26.49 -2.64 -32.48
N THR A 24 -27.20 -1.92 -33.36
CA THR A 24 -27.58 -0.52 -33.12
C THR A 24 -28.45 -0.39 -31.88
N CYS A 25 -29.50 -1.22 -31.78
CA CYS A 25 -30.43 -1.22 -30.65
C CYS A 25 -29.73 -1.59 -29.33
N GLY A 26 -28.85 -2.61 -29.34
CA GLY A 26 -28.05 -3.00 -28.19
C GLY A 26 -27.15 -1.85 -27.70
N LEU A 27 -26.49 -1.13 -28.61
CA LEU A 27 -25.69 0.04 -28.24
C LEU A 27 -26.53 1.17 -27.65
N ILE A 28 -27.71 1.46 -28.22
CA ILE A 28 -28.62 2.50 -27.71
C ILE A 28 -29.11 2.14 -26.31
N LEU A 29 -29.51 0.89 -26.08
CA LEU A 29 -29.96 0.41 -24.77
C LEU A 29 -28.83 0.46 -23.73
N MET A 30 -27.60 0.08 -24.10
CA MET A 30 -26.43 0.19 -23.23
C MET A 30 -26.10 1.65 -22.88
N LEU A 31 -26.16 2.56 -23.85
CA LEU A 31 -25.98 4.01 -23.60
C LEU A 31 -27.10 4.60 -22.73
N ALA A 32 -28.34 4.14 -22.90
CA ALA A 32 -29.46 4.54 -22.05
C ALA A 32 -29.32 4.01 -20.61
N ALA A 33 -28.88 2.77 -20.44
CA ALA A 33 -28.58 2.18 -19.14
C ALA A 33 -27.44 2.94 -18.43
N LEU A 34 -26.34 3.22 -19.13
CA LEU A 34 -25.24 4.05 -18.62
C LEU A 34 -25.69 5.48 -18.28
N SER A 35 -26.58 6.07 -19.08
CA SER A 35 -27.16 7.40 -18.82
C SER A 35 -28.05 7.40 -17.57
N ARG A 36 -28.83 6.34 -17.35
CA ARG A 36 -29.63 6.15 -16.13
C ARG A 36 -28.75 5.93 -14.90
N ALA A 37 -27.81 4.99 -14.97
CA ALA A 37 -26.87 4.71 -13.88
C ALA A 37 -26.03 5.94 -13.47
N LYS A 38 -25.75 6.85 -14.42
CA LYS A 38 -25.02 8.10 -14.15
C LYS A 38 -25.91 9.25 -13.66
N LYS A 39 -27.24 9.12 -13.71
CA LYS A 39 -28.20 10.12 -13.23
C LYS A 39 -28.66 9.90 -11.80
N ASP A 40 -28.42 8.72 -11.23
CA ASP A 40 -28.86 8.37 -9.88
C ASP A 40 -27.72 7.77 -9.05
N PRO A 41 -26.72 8.57 -8.63
CA PRO A 41 -25.83 8.19 -7.54
C PRO A 41 -26.64 8.24 -6.26
N GLY A 42 -27.21 7.10 -5.85
CA GLY A 42 -28.26 7.01 -4.84
C GLY A 42 -28.02 7.85 -3.59
N TYR A 43 -28.70 9.00 -3.51
CA TYR A 43 -28.80 9.81 -2.30
C TYR A 43 -30.03 9.36 -1.53
N LEU A 44 -29.86 8.86 -0.31
CA LEU A 44 -30.96 8.71 0.63
C LEU A 44 -31.48 10.12 1.00
N PRO A 45 -32.77 10.43 0.80
CA PRO A 45 -33.29 11.74 1.14
C PRO A 45 -33.41 11.88 2.66
N ILE A 46 -32.78 12.91 3.22
CA ILE A 46 -33.01 13.32 4.60
C ILE A 46 -34.46 13.81 4.71
N PRO A 47 -35.29 13.28 5.63
CA PRO A 47 -36.65 13.77 5.80
C PRO A 47 -36.61 15.18 6.40
N ALA A 48 -36.90 16.18 5.58
CA ALA A 48 -36.94 17.57 6.00
C ALA A 48 -38.16 17.84 6.89
N GLY A 49 -37.98 17.74 8.21
CA GLY A 49 -38.85 18.41 9.16
C GLY A 49 -38.84 19.92 8.93
N ASN A 50 -39.99 20.57 9.10
CA ASN A 50 -40.10 22.02 9.01
C ASN A 50 -39.30 22.69 10.13
N GLU A 51 -38.22 23.40 9.80
CA GLU A 51 -37.89 24.70 10.39
C GLU A 51 -36.79 25.41 9.58
N LYS A 52 -36.99 26.72 9.32
CA LYS A 52 -36.04 27.58 8.59
C LYS A 52 -35.36 28.55 9.55
N PRO A 53 -34.04 28.71 9.45
CA PRO A 53 -33.39 30.00 9.72
C PRO A 53 -33.05 30.71 8.41
N SER A 54 -33.28 32.02 8.37
CA SER A 54 -33.08 32.86 7.19
C SER A 54 -31.62 33.35 7.05
N HIS A 55 -31.01 33.13 5.89
CA HIS A 55 -29.85 33.91 5.45
C HIS A 55 -30.24 34.88 4.32
N GLN A 56 -30.25 36.18 4.63
CA GLN A 56 -30.17 37.22 3.60
C GLN A 56 -28.71 37.41 3.21
N GLY A 57 -28.43 37.41 1.90
CA GLY A 57 -27.10 37.72 1.38
C GLY A 57 -26.85 39.22 1.28
N LEU A 58 -25.59 39.62 1.28
CA LEU A 58 -25.19 40.99 0.94
C LEU A 58 -23.90 41.00 0.10
N HIS A 59 -23.81 42.02 -0.76
CA HIS A 59 -22.98 42.02 -1.95
C HIS A 59 -21.66 42.80 -1.75
N ASN A 60 -20.61 42.42 -2.47
CA ASN A 60 -19.30 43.09 -2.47
C ASN A 60 -19.38 44.60 -2.78
N LYS A 61 -18.60 45.42 -2.05
CA LYS A 61 -18.07 46.70 -2.51
C LYS A 61 -16.62 46.90 -2.04
N SER A 62 -15.76 47.30 -2.97
CA SER A 62 -14.37 47.70 -2.75
C SER A 62 -14.28 49.23 -2.74
N ILE A 63 -13.59 49.83 -1.76
CA ILE A 63 -13.23 51.26 -1.76
C ILE A 63 -11.84 51.46 -1.15
N ARG A 64 -10.98 52.23 -1.85
CA ARG A 64 -9.75 52.86 -1.34
C ARG A 64 -10.11 54.11 -0.53
N GLY A 65 -9.39 54.40 0.55
CA GLY A 65 -9.47 55.68 1.26
C GLY A 65 -8.12 56.07 1.89
N SER A 66 -7.78 57.35 1.89
CA SER A 66 -6.48 57.90 2.32
C SER A 66 -6.68 59.14 3.19
N SER A 67 -5.88 59.28 4.26
CA SER A 67 -5.58 60.57 4.92
C SER A 67 -4.43 60.43 5.94
N GLY A 68 -3.50 61.39 5.94
CA GLY A 68 -2.56 61.63 7.07
C GLY A 68 -3.15 62.64 8.08
N GLY A 69 -2.47 63.10 9.13
CA GLY A 69 -1.09 62.83 9.63
C GLY A 69 -0.77 63.77 10.83
N LEU A 70 0.44 63.66 11.42
CA LEU A 70 1.00 64.46 12.56
C LEU A 70 0.28 64.24 13.93
N HIS A 71 0.88 64.15 15.14
CA HIS A 71 2.24 64.11 15.73
C HIS A 71 2.21 63.17 16.99
N GLY A 72 3.29 62.74 17.66
CA GLY A 72 4.72 62.85 17.39
C GLY A 72 5.64 63.16 18.60
N ILE A 73 5.88 62.22 19.55
CA ILE A 73 6.89 62.32 20.63
C ILE A 73 7.81 61.07 20.68
N SER A 74 9.02 61.25 21.19
CA SER A 74 10.25 60.44 21.00
C SER A 74 10.47 59.20 21.88
N GLY A 75 11.24 58.23 21.38
CA GLY A 75 11.86 57.15 22.17
C GLY A 75 12.86 56.31 21.35
N ALA A 76 14.14 56.30 21.71
CA ALA A 76 15.25 55.86 20.85
C ALA A 76 15.47 54.33 20.74
N ALA A 77 15.86 53.92 19.53
CA ALA A 77 16.99 53.02 19.18
C ALA A 77 17.09 51.59 19.73
N SER A 78 17.14 50.58 18.84
CA SER A 78 18.42 50.06 18.30
C SER A 78 18.20 48.90 17.32
N SER A 79 19.17 48.66 16.43
CA SER A 79 19.09 47.74 15.29
C SER A 79 19.68 46.35 15.56
N ARG A 80 19.08 45.32 14.95
CA ARG A 80 19.84 44.35 14.14
C ARG A 80 18.94 43.56 13.20
N ALA A 81 19.23 43.69 11.90
CA ALA A 81 18.61 42.89 10.85
C ALA A 81 19.46 41.65 10.54
N VAL A 82 18.81 40.57 10.13
CA VAL A 82 19.41 39.50 9.32
C VAL A 82 18.40 39.15 8.23
N ASN A 83 18.80 39.31 6.96
CA ASN A 83 17.98 38.95 5.81
C ASN A 83 17.93 37.43 5.63
N GLY A 84 16.78 36.93 5.16
CA GLY A 84 16.61 35.56 4.67
C GLY A 84 15.80 35.57 3.38
N GLU A 85 16.48 35.72 2.24
CA GLU A 85 15.83 35.70 0.93
C GLU A 85 15.41 34.27 0.55
N ALA A 86 14.18 34.13 0.03
CA ALA A 86 13.68 32.86 -0.48
C ALA A 86 14.28 32.56 -1.86
N LYS A 87 15.17 31.57 -1.94
CA LYS A 87 15.64 31.02 -3.22
C LYS A 87 14.60 30.05 -3.79
N GLY A 88 14.06 30.39 -4.97
CA GLY A 88 13.28 29.45 -5.78
C GLY A 88 14.17 28.33 -6.35
N TYR A 89 13.56 27.16 -6.60
CA TYR A 89 14.23 26.07 -7.30
C TYR A 89 13.86 26.04 -8.79
N CYS A 90 14.86 25.67 -9.59
CA CYS A 90 14.86 25.86 -11.03
C CYS A 90 14.00 24.83 -11.79
N SER A 91 13.49 25.25 -12.95
CA SER A 91 12.88 24.37 -13.94
C SER A 91 13.91 23.46 -14.61
N MET A 92 13.62 22.16 -14.69
CA MET A 92 14.27 21.28 -15.68
C MET A 92 13.31 21.00 -16.83
N SER A 93 13.65 21.53 -18.01
CA SER A 93 12.97 21.29 -19.26
C SER A 93 13.44 19.98 -19.89
N ALA A 94 12.57 18.97 -19.90
CA ALA A 94 12.68 17.84 -20.82
C ALA A 94 11.77 18.10 -22.02
N GLU A 95 12.33 18.14 -23.22
CA GLU A 95 11.54 18.22 -24.45
C GLU A 95 10.74 16.92 -24.63
N GLN A 96 9.46 17.08 -24.99
CA GLN A 96 8.49 15.99 -25.11
C GLN A 96 7.66 16.23 -26.38
N PRO A 97 7.17 15.16 -27.06
CA PRO A 97 6.58 15.29 -28.39
C PRO A 97 5.33 16.19 -28.41
N ALA A 98 5.22 17.04 -29.44
CA ALA A 98 4.08 17.92 -29.63
C ALA A 98 2.81 17.11 -29.96
N GLY A 99 1.78 17.19 -29.10
CA GLY A 99 0.45 16.64 -29.40
C GLY A 99 -0.42 16.28 -28.19
N VAL A 100 0.17 15.99 -27.02
CA VAL A 100 -0.61 15.57 -25.85
C VAL A 100 -1.32 16.77 -25.19
N LYS A 101 -2.66 16.77 -25.19
CA LYS A 101 -3.47 17.74 -24.44
C LYS A 101 -3.15 17.61 -22.94
N LYS A 102 -2.43 18.59 -22.38
CA LYS A 102 -2.12 18.66 -20.96
C LYS A 102 -3.39 18.98 -20.16
N ASP A 103 -3.84 18.02 -19.37
CA ASP A 103 -5.15 18.07 -18.72
C ASP A 103 -5.06 18.88 -17.41
N TRP A 104 -5.16 20.20 -17.50
CA TRP A 104 -5.00 21.11 -16.35
C TRP A 104 -6.06 20.88 -15.25
N CYS A 105 -5.71 21.09 -13.98
CA CYS A 105 -6.66 21.20 -12.88
C CYS A 105 -6.79 22.65 -12.41
N THR A 106 -7.98 23.23 -12.55
CA THR A 106 -8.28 24.60 -12.09
C THR A 106 -8.25 24.77 -10.57
N LYS A 107 -8.50 23.69 -9.80
CA LYS A 107 -8.50 23.72 -8.32
C LYS A 107 -7.12 23.50 -7.70
N CYS A 108 -6.31 22.60 -8.25
CA CYS A 108 -4.96 22.30 -7.74
C CYS A 108 -3.85 23.10 -8.43
N GLN A 109 -4.17 23.86 -9.49
CA GLN A 109 -3.24 24.64 -10.30
C GLN A 109 -2.00 23.85 -10.77
N LEU A 110 -2.22 22.61 -11.21
CA LEU A 110 -1.20 21.71 -11.73
C LEU A 110 -1.69 20.99 -12.98
N VAL A 111 -0.75 20.52 -13.80
CA VAL A 111 -1.02 19.59 -14.90
C VAL A 111 -1.37 18.23 -14.29
N ARG A 112 -2.57 17.71 -14.55
CA ARG A 112 -2.95 16.38 -14.04
C ARG A 112 -2.15 15.30 -14.76
N PRO A 113 -1.62 14.28 -14.04
CA PRO A 113 -1.15 13.07 -14.66
C PRO A 113 -2.24 12.44 -15.54
N ALA A 114 -1.86 11.71 -16.59
CA ALA A 114 -2.82 11.03 -17.45
C ALA A 114 -3.73 10.10 -16.63
N ARG A 115 -5.05 10.14 -16.90
CA ARG A 115 -6.14 9.47 -16.17
C ARG A 115 -6.47 10.01 -14.77
N ALA A 116 -5.81 11.07 -14.27
CA ALA A 116 -6.10 11.62 -12.95
C ALA A 116 -7.35 12.52 -12.88
N GLY A 117 -8.13 12.36 -11.81
CA GLY A 117 -9.32 13.16 -11.49
C GLY A 117 -9.13 14.03 -10.25
N HIS A 118 -9.80 15.19 -10.19
CA HIS A 118 -9.84 15.99 -8.95
C HIS A 118 -10.98 15.49 -8.06
N CYS A 119 -10.64 14.91 -6.90
CA CYS A 119 -11.63 14.44 -5.94
C CYS A 119 -12.24 15.64 -5.18
N ARG A 120 -13.58 15.70 -5.12
CA ARG A 120 -14.29 16.78 -4.41
C ARG A 120 -14.26 16.63 -2.89
N LEU A 121 -13.94 15.44 -2.38
CA LEU A 121 -13.87 15.12 -0.95
C LEU A 121 -12.50 15.54 -0.37
N CYS A 122 -11.39 14.98 -0.88
CA CYS A 122 -10.04 15.30 -0.39
C CYS A 122 -9.40 16.58 -0.99
N GLY A 123 -10.05 17.21 -1.98
CA GLY A 123 -9.59 18.47 -2.57
C GLY A 123 -8.29 18.41 -3.39
N ARG A 124 -7.83 17.21 -3.77
CA ARG A 124 -6.59 16.98 -4.52
C ARG A 124 -6.84 16.20 -5.83
N CYS A 125 -5.84 16.21 -6.72
CA CYS A 125 -5.85 15.38 -7.92
C CYS A 125 -5.28 13.99 -7.60
N VAL A 126 -6.05 12.93 -7.87
CA VAL A 126 -5.68 11.53 -7.63
C VAL A 126 -5.62 10.78 -8.97
N ARG A 127 -4.62 9.89 -9.15
CA ARG A 127 -4.37 9.17 -10.42
C ARG A 127 -5.43 8.13 -10.78
N ARG A 128 -6.22 7.74 -9.79
CA ARG A 128 -7.12 6.61 -9.72
C ARG A 128 -8.20 7.02 -8.68
N LEU A 129 -9.47 6.71 -8.91
CA LEU A 129 -10.60 7.16 -8.05
C LEU A 129 -10.78 6.22 -6.86
N ASP A 130 -9.67 5.97 -6.19
CA ASP A 130 -9.50 4.87 -5.27
C ASP A 130 -9.30 5.48 -3.88
N HIS A 131 -10.24 5.25 -2.95
CA HIS A 131 -10.07 5.62 -1.55
C HIS A 131 -9.10 4.65 -0.89
N HIS A 132 -7.81 4.80 -1.19
CA HIS A 132 -6.75 3.96 -0.63
C HIS A 132 -6.35 4.43 0.78
N CYS A 133 -6.71 3.57 1.73
CA CYS A 133 -6.25 3.44 3.11
C CYS A 133 -6.50 4.56 4.15
N VAL A 134 -6.94 4.21 5.36
CA VAL A 134 -7.90 3.17 5.80
C VAL A 134 -8.35 3.51 7.22
N TRP A 135 -9.62 3.27 7.55
CA TRP A 135 -10.29 3.53 8.84
C TRP A 135 -10.21 4.94 9.45
N ALA A 136 -9.05 5.49 9.77
CA ALA A 136 -8.92 6.77 10.47
C ALA A 136 -9.59 7.93 9.70
N GLU A 137 -9.47 7.99 8.37
CA GLU A 137 -10.13 9.01 7.53
C GLU A 137 -11.66 8.80 7.39
N ILE A 138 -12.18 7.62 7.74
CA ILE A 138 -13.61 7.27 7.64
C ILE A 138 -14.22 6.91 9.00
N HIS A 139 -13.54 7.21 10.11
CA HIS A 139 -13.97 6.77 11.43
C HIS A 139 -15.33 7.38 11.81
N ASP A 140 -15.62 8.64 11.46
CA ASP A 140 -16.94 9.27 11.67
C ASP A 140 -18.07 8.48 10.96
N VAL A 141 -17.77 7.86 9.81
CA VAL A 141 -18.74 7.04 9.05
C VAL A 141 -18.95 5.69 9.73
N LEU A 142 -17.88 5.07 10.22
CA LEU A 142 -17.97 3.82 10.99
C LEU A 142 -18.63 4.01 12.35
N GLU A 143 -18.37 5.15 13.02
CA GLU A 143 -18.95 5.52 14.31
C GLU A 143 -20.47 5.73 14.19
N GLU A 144 -20.96 6.28 13.07
CA GLU A 144 -22.39 6.35 12.80
C GLU A 144 -22.97 4.98 12.37
N TYR A 145 -22.20 4.15 11.64
CA TYR A 145 -22.60 2.81 11.21
C TYR A 145 -22.70 1.79 12.36
N LYS A 146 -21.87 1.92 13.41
CA LYS A 146 -21.91 1.21 14.72
C LYS A 146 -21.67 -0.30 14.68
N GLU A 147 -21.82 -0.95 13.52
CA GLU A 147 -21.68 -2.40 13.34
C GLU A 147 -20.25 -2.87 12.98
N GLY A 148 -19.27 -1.97 13.02
CA GLY A 148 -17.86 -2.28 12.80
C GLY A 148 -17.45 -2.49 11.34
N ALA A 149 -16.14 -2.59 11.12
CA ALA A 149 -15.51 -2.65 9.80
C ALA A 149 -15.84 -3.92 9.00
N ALA A 150 -15.92 -5.08 9.67
CA ALA A 150 -16.19 -6.37 9.05
C ALA A 150 -17.55 -6.39 8.32
N LYS A 151 -18.60 -5.97 9.03
CA LYS A 151 -19.95 -5.82 8.47
C LYS A 151 -20.05 -4.70 7.43
N PHE A 152 -19.34 -3.58 7.64
CA PHE A 152 -19.29 -2.47 6.68
C PHE A 152 -18.73 -2.91 5.31
N MET A 153 -17.75 -3.82 5.30
CA MET A 153 -17.20 -4.43 4.08
C MET A 153 -18.06 -5.57 3.51
N GLY A 154 -19.18 -5.93 4.15
CA GLY A 154 -20.01 -7.07 3.75
C GLY A 154 -19.40 -8.44 4.07
N MET A 155 -18.42 -8.50 5.00
CA MET A 155 -17.70 -9.71 5.39
C MET A 155 -17.75 -9.90 6.92
N PRO A 156 -18.92 -10.22 7.50
CA PRO A 156 -19.12 -10.26 8.96
C PRO A 156 -18.25 -11.29 9.69
N ASP A 157 -17.84 -12.36 8.99
CA ASP A 157 -17.04 -13.47 9.55
C ASP A 157 -15.52 -13.28 9.33
N ALA A 158 -15.08 -12.13 8.78
CA ALA A 158 -13.68 -11.86 8.51
C ALA A 158 -12.94 -11.38 9.78
N VAL A 159 -11.84 -12.05 10.12
CA VAL A 159 -10.93 -11.63 11.19
C VAL A 159 -10.10 -10.43 10.73
N ILE A 160 -10.14 -9.33 11.48
CA ILE A 160 -9.45 -8.07 11.17
C ILE A 160 -8.29 -7.81 12.14
N TYR A 161 -7.08 -7.68 11.58
CA TYR A 161 -5.95 -7.05 12.24
C TYR A 161 -5.79 -5.60 11.75
N CYS A 162 -5.82 -4.63 12.66
CA CYS A 162 -5.55 -3.22 12.35
C CYS A 162 -4.10 -2.85 12.70
N SER A 163 -3.23 -2.70 11.69
CA SER A 163 -1.93 -2.03 11.84
C SER A 163 -2.10 -0.50 11.99
N LEU A 164 -1.05 0.17 12.43
CA LEU A 164 -1.00 1.64 12.55
C LEU A 164 -0.67 2.33 11.22
N HIS A 165 0.15 1.68 10.39
CA HIS A 165 0.63 2.18 9.12
C HIS A 165 0.44 1.13 8.00
N ASP A 166 0.29 1.61 6.77
CA ASP A 166 0.39 0.81 5.56
C ASP A 166 1.89 0.60 5.23
N PRO A 167 2.41 -0.64 5.23
CA PRO A 167 3.83 -0.91 4.98
C PRO A 167 4.28 -0.55 3.55
N VAL A 168 3.36 -0.31 2.61
CA VAL A 168 3.67 0.10 1.23
C VAL A 168 3.80 1.61 1.10
N THR A 169 3.07 2.38 1.92
CA THR A 169 3.01 3.84 1.80
C THR A 169 4.06 4.51 2.70
N PRO A 170 5.11 5.15 2.13
CA PRO A 170 6.16 5.77 2.94
C PRO A 170 5.60 6.95 3.74
N CYS A 171 5.65 6.84 5.07
CA CYS A 171 5.22 7.87 5.99
C CYS A 171 6.37 8.86 6.29
N PRO A 172 6.19 10.18 6.06
CA PRO A 172 7.15 11.19 6.48
C PRO A 172 7.43 11.16 7.99
N SER A 173 8.73 11.17 8.32
CA SER A 173 9.29 11.14 9.68
C SER A 173 9.35 12.51 10.36
N GLY A 174 9.59 12.52 11.67
CA GLY A 174 9.83 13.73 12.47
C GLY A 174 8.60 14.39 13.09
N TYR A 175 7.43 13.77 13.01
CA TYR A 175 6.15 14.36 13.47
C TYR A 175 5.62 13.83 14.80
N ASN A 176 6.26 12.80 15.38
CA ASN A 176 5.77 12.17 16.61
C ASN A 176 6.18 12.94 17.88
N THR A 177 5.19 13.20 18.74
CA THR A 177 5.35 13.95 20.00
C THR A 177 5.18 13.03 21.22
N ASN A 178 5.24 13.60 22.43
CA ASN A 178 4.92 12.85 23.65
C ASN A 178 3.40 12.67 23.86
N LYS A 179 2.56 13.28 23.02
CA LYS A 179 1.09 13.27 23.15
C LYS A 179 0.39 12.65 21.93
N THR A 180 1.07 12.66 20.79
CA THR A 180 0.47 12.42 19.47
C THR A 180 1.44 11.68 18.56
N VAL A 181 0.87 10.81 17.72
CA VAL A 181 1.53 10.15 16.59
C VAL A 181 0.86 10.64 15.32
N SER A 182 1.63 10.82 14.24
CA SER A 182 1.07 11.26 12.95
C SER A 182 0.82 10.08 12.03
N LEU A 183 -0.44 9.93 11.62
CA LEU A 183 -0.85 9.02 10.56
C LEU A 183 -0.90 9.77 9.23
N TRP A 184 -0.69 9.06 8.13
CA TRP A 184 -0.74 9.60 6.77
C TRP A 184 -1.71 8.77 5.93
N GLY A 185 -2.76 9.42 5.44
CA GLY A 185 -3.74 8.82 4.54
C GLY A 185 -3.93 9.64 3.27
N SER A 186 -4.95 9.28 2.47
CA SER A 186 -5.26 9.90 1.18
C SER A 186 -5.50 11.43 1.26
N SER A 187 -5.97 11.91 2.41
CA SER A 187 -6.29 13.31 2.69
C SER A 187 -5.10 14.09 3.26
N GLY A 188 -4.07 13.38 3.76
CA GLY A 188 -2.81 13.95 4.26
C GLY A 188 -2.47 13.50 5.68
N ARG A 189 -1.80 14.37 6.44
CA ARG A 189 -1.41 14.10 7.84
C ARG A 189 -2.62 14.23 8.77
N MET A 190 -2.88 13.20 9.56
CA MET A 190 -3.75 13.24 10.73
C MET A 190 -2.89 13.12 11.98
N GLU A 191 -3.09 14.02 12.96
CA GLU A 191 -2.39 13.96 14.23
C GLU A 191 -3.30 13.31 15.29
N VAL A 192 -2.87 12.19 15.86
CA VAL A 192 -3.73 11.29 16.64
C VAL A 192 -3.18 11.15 18.06
N THR A 193 -4.01 11.42 19.07
CA THR A 193 -3.72 11.12 20.48
C THR A 193 -4.10 9.67 20.81
N ALA A 194 -3.57 9.09 21.89
CA ALA A 194 -4.00 7.77 22.35
C ALA A 194 -5.52 7.67 22.57
N SER A 195 -6.18 8.74 23.04
CA SER A 195 -7.65 8.78 23.15
C SER A 195 -8.32 8.70 21.77
N LYS A 196 -7.93 9.57 20.83
CA LYS A 196 -8.55 9.58 19.50
C LYS A 196 -8.27 8.31 18.70
N PHE A 197 -7.11 7.69 18.93
CA PHE A 197 -6.79 6.37 18.42
C PHE A 197 -7.77 5.31 18.94
N MET A 198 -8.04 5.27 20.25
CA MET A 198 -9.01 4.32 20.82
C MET A 198 -10.45 4.60 20.35
N ASP A 199 -10.83 5.86 20.11
CA ASP A 199 -12.11 6.19 19.48
C ASP A 199 -12.21 5.61 18.05
N ILE A 200 -11.13 5.72 17.26
CA ILE A 200 -11.04 5.10 15.93
C ILE A 200 -11.14 3.57 16.06
N GLN A 201 -10.46 2.93 17.02
CA GLN A 201 -10.58 1.48 17.22
C GLN A 201 -11.99 1.05 17.62
N ARG A 202 -12.70 1.81 18.50
CA ARG A 202 -14.11 1.54 18.85
C ARG A 202 -15.06 1.61 17.66
N ALA A 203 -14.77 2.44 16.65
CA ALA A 203 -15.53 2.50 15.41
C ALA A 203 -15.20 1.33 14.47
N ILE A 204 -13.93 0.89 14.41
CA ILE A 204 -13.49 -0.27 13.59
C ILE A 204 -14.00 -1.59 14.16
N GLN A 205 -13.93 -1.77 15.48
CA GLN A 205 -14.17 -3.05 16.18
C GLN A 205 -13.35 -4.22 15.58
N PRO A 206 -12.00 -4.11 15.48
CA PRO A 206 -11.18 -5.17 14.93
C PRO A 206 -11.01 -6.30 15.96
N ASP A 207 -10.79 -7.53 15.49
CA ASP A 207 -10.38 -8.62 16.36
C ASP A 207 -9.05 -8.29 17.03
N TRP A 208 -8.03 -7.90 16.25
CA TRP A 208 -6.69 -7.58 16.74
C TRP A 208 -6.28 -6.16 16.30
N PHE A 209 -5.54 -5.42 17.13
CA PHE A 209 -4.98 -4.12 16.72
C PHE A 209 -3.61 -3.83 17.32
N GLN A 210 -2.76 -3.18 16.53
CA GLN A 210 -1.48 -2.61 16.98
C GLN A 210 -1.75 -1.45 17.94
N CYS A 211 -1.10 -1.41 19.10
CA CYS A 211 -1.08 -0.21 19.94
C CYS A 211 -0.39 0.95 19.22
N ILE A 212 -0.96 2.16 19.30
CA ILE A 212 -0.31 3.40 18.84
C ILE A 212 1.09 3.55 19.47
N CYS A 213 2.10 3.74 18.62
CA CYS A 213 3.52 3.69 19.00
C CYS A 213 4.35 4.75 18.28
N ASP A 214 5.59 4.95 18.73
CA ASP A 214 6.54 5.92 18.17
C ASP A 214 7.68 5.23 17.38
N GLY A 215 7.32 4.51 16.30
CA GLY A 215 8.26 3.85 15.38
C GLY A 215 9.16 4.76 14.55
N ASP A 216 9.10 6.08 14.76
CA ASP A 216 9.84 7.12 14.02
C ASP A 216 11.32 7.23 14.47
N THR A 217 12.02 6.10 14.47
CA THR A 217 13.46 5.97 14.73
C THR A 217 14.20 5.59 13.46
N ILE A 218 14.52 6.60 12.63
CA ILE A 218 15.27 6.42 11.37
C ILE A 218 16.61 5.73 11.66
N SER A 219 16.82 4.54 11.07
CA SER A 219 18.07 3.78 11.21
C SER A 219 19.28 4.57 10.72
N GLY A 220 20.42 4.40 11.38
CA GLY A 220 21.65 5.17 11.14
C GLY A 220 21.65 6.61 11.67
N GLU A 221 20.48 7.26 11.82
CA GLU A 221 20.37 8.64 12.31
C GLU A 221 19.95 8.72 13.80
N ALA A 222 19.12 7.77 14.26
CA ALA A 222 18.54 7.79 15.60
C ALA A 222 19.53 7.41 16.71
N GLY A 223 20.23 8.41 17.26
CA GLY A 223 21.08 8.22 18.44
C GLY A 223 20.31 7.75 19.70
N ARG A 224 21.02 7.19 20.70
CA ARG A 224 20.46 6.57 21.93
C ARG A 224 19.34 7.39 22.62
N LYS A 225 19.44 8.72 22.63
CA LYS A 225 18.40 9.61 23.20
C LYS A 225 17.06 9.58 22.45
N ARG A 226 17.05 9.29 21.13
CA ARG A 226 15.85 9.16 20.29
C ARG A 226 15.20 7.79 20.47
N ALA A 227 16.01 6.73 20.48
CA ALA A 227 15.60 5.36 20.79
C ALA A 227 14.96 5.24 22.18
N LYS A 228 15.57 5.84 23.20
CA LYS A 228 14.97 5.88 24.54
C LYS A 228 13.59 6.55 24.54
N LYS A 229 13.44 7.66 23.81
CA LYS A 229 12.18 8.39 23.72
C LYS A 229 11.07 7.60 23.03
N SER A 230 11.34 6.83 21.98
CA SER A 230 10.30 6.03 21.33
C SER A 230 9.76 4.96 22.27
N VAL A 231 10.64 4.23 22.97
CA VAL A 231 10.25 3.25 23.98
C VAL A 231 9.44 3.90 25.12
N ASP A 232 9.93 5.01 25.69
CA ASP A 232 9.24 5.71 26.79
C ASP A 232 7.83 6.22 26.36
N ARG A 233 7.69 6.69 25.12
CA ARG A 233 6.40 7.12 24.55
C ARG A 233 5.46 5.95 24.29
N SER A 234 5.93 4.89 23.65
CA SER A 234 5.10 3.73 23.29
C SER A 234 4.60 2.99 24.52
N LEU A 235 5.40 2.89 25.59
CA LEU A 235 4.93 2.36 26.88
C LEU A 235 3.87 3.28 27.51
N SER A 236 4.07 4.59 27.48
CA SER A 236 3.08 5.58 27.95
C SER A 236 1.77 5.52 27.15
N PHE A 237 1.83 5.32 25.84
CA PHE A 237 0.64 5.14 25.00
C PHE A 237 -0.06 3.81 25.26
N LEU A 238 0.69 2.71 25.40
CA LEU A 238 0.16 1.38 25.73
C LEU A 238 -0.60 1.38 27.06
N ASP A 239 -0.01 1.96 28.11
CA ASP A 239 -0.64 2.04 29.42
C ASP A 239 -1.94 2.89 29.40
N ILE A 240 -2.02 3.91 28.54
CA ILE A 240 -3.25 4.70 28.30
C ILE A 240 -4.29 3.89 27.50
N CYS A 241 -3.87 3.25 26.40
CA CYS A 241 -4.76 2.46 25.54
C CYS A 241 -5.39 1.29 26.29
N LEU A 242 -4.65 0.60 27.17
CA LEU A 242 -5.18 -0.46 28.04
C LEU A 242 -6.29 0.05 28.97
N GLN A 243 -6.07 1.19 29.64
CA GLN A 243 -7.06 1.82 30.54
C GLN A 243 -8.31 2.33 29.82
N LEU A 244 -8.21 2.64 28.53
CA LEU A 244 -9.35 3.01 27.70
C LEU A 244 -10.08 1.77 27.17
N GLN A 245 -9.35 0.72 26.78
CA GLN A 245 -9.93 -0.54 26.33
C GLN A 245 -10.78 -1.20 27.43
N GLU A 246 -10.28 -1.25 28.67
CA GLU A 246 -11.01 -1.79 29.83
C GLU A 246 -12.40 -1.14 30.02
N LYS A 247 -12.53 0.14 29.65
CA LYS A 247 -13.77 0.94 29.77
C LYS A 247 -14.63 0.93 28.51
N SER A 248 -14.18 0.29 27.44
CA SER A 248 -14.83 0.28 26.13
C SER A 248 -15.59 -1.03 25.92
N PRO A 249 -16.95 -1.06 25.99
CA PRO A 249 -17.71 -2.28 25.76
C PRO A 249 -17.52 -2.83 24.33
N GLU A 250 -17.28 -1.96 23.35
CA GLU A 250 -17.10 -2.31 21.93
C GLU A 250 -15.77 -3.03 21.66
N LEU A 251 -14.80 -2.94 22.56
CA LEU A 251 -13.45 -3.51 22.42
C LEU A 251 -13.13 -4.65 23.40
N GLN A 252 -14.15 -5.19 24.09
CA GLN A 252 -13.97 -6.32 25.01
C GLN A 252 -13.61 -7.64 24.28
N GLY A 253 -14.02 -7.78 23.02
CA GLY A 253 -13.60 -8.88 22.15
C GLY A 253 -12.27 -8.64 21.43
N SER A 254 -11.76 -7.40 21.44
CA SER A 254 -10.57 -7.01 20.71
C SER A 254 -9.28 -7.30 21.49
N VAL A 255 -8.20 -7.61 20.78
CA VAL A 255 -6.90 -7.96 21.35
C VAL A 255 -5.84 -6.95 20.91
N MET A 256 -5.25 -6.24 21.87
CA MET A 256 -4.17 -5.29 21.58
C MET A 256 -2.80 -5.97 21.53
N PHE A 257 -2.03 -5.64 20.50
CA PHE A 257 -0.64 -6.03 20.31
C PHE A 257 0.30 -4.90 20.74
N GLY A 258 1.29 -5.22 21.56
CA GLY A 258 2.28 -4.26 22.04
C GLY A 258 3.44 -4.07 21.05
N ALA A 259 3.68 -2.84 20.60
CA ALA A 259 4.83 -2.52 19.76
C ALA A 259 6.15 -2.59 20.56
N ILE A 260 7.18 -3.15 19.94
CA ILE A 260 8.54 -3.22 20.47
C ILE A 260 9.41 -2.20 19.72
N GLU A 261 9.81 -1.15 20.42
CA GLU A 261 10.55 -0.02 19.87
C GLU A 261 12.02 0.01 20.28
N GLY A 262 12.75 1.03 19.83
CA GLY A 262 14.13 1.32 20.22
C GLY A 262 15.10 1.48 19.04
N GLY A 263 14.60 1.39 17.80
CA GLY A 263 15.41 1.53 16.58
C GLY A 263 16.59 0.57 16.57
N ASP A 264 17.76 1.08 16.19
CA ASP A 264 19.00 0.30 16.06
C ASP A 264 19.69 0.00 17.41
N VAL A 265 19.13 0.48 18.55
CA VAL A 265 19.80 0.44 19.85
C VAL A 265 19.37 -0.78 20.66
N LEU A 266 20.22 -1.82 20.66
CA LEU A 266 19.98 -3.09 21.35
C LEU A 266 19.52 -2.93 22.82
N GLU A 267 20.18 -2.09 23.62
CA GLU A 267 19.79 -1.84 25.03
C GLU A 267 18.34 -1.37 25.16
N GLU A 268 17.89 -0.48 24.28
CA GLU A 268 16.53 0.08 24.30
C GLU A 268 15.51 -0.91 23.71
N ARG A 269 15.89 -1.69 22.69
CA ARG A 269 15.09 -2.80 22.13
C ARG A 269 14.78 -3.87 23.18
N LEU A 270 15.79 -4.35 23.91
CA LEU A 270 15.62 -5.31 25.01
C LEU A 270 14.78 -4.72 26.15
N ARG A 271 14.97 -3.43 26.47
CA ARG A 271 14.12 -2.74 27.45
C ARG A 271 12.67 -2.68 26.98
N SER A 272 12.41 -2.34 25.72
CA SER A 272 11.06 -2.30 25.17
C SER A 272 10.39 -3.67 25.21
N ALA A 273 11.11 -4.74 24.82
CA ALA A 273 10.59 -6.11 24.88
C ALA A 273 10.17 -6.49 26.32
N ARG A 274 11.10 -6.34 27.27
CA ARG A 274 10.87 -6.67 28.70
C ARG A 274 9.78 -5.82 29.35
N GLU A 275 9.66 -4.54 29.01
CA GLU A 275 8.63 -3.66 29.58
C GLU A 275 7.26 -3.92 28.96
N THR A 276 7.17 -4.06 27.63
CA THR A 276 5.90 -4.38 26.95
C THR A 276 5.38 -5.75 27.38
N ALA A 277 6.25 -6.75 27.58
CA ALA A 277 5.86 -8.09 28.06
C ALA A 277 5.25 -8.12 29.47
N LYS A 278 5.44 -7.09 30.30
CA LYS A 278 4.78 -6.95 31.61
C LYS A 278 3.31 -6.52 31.51
N ARG A 279 2.86 -6.03 30.36
CA ARG A 279 1.48 -5.60 30.13
C ARG A 279 0.63 -6.78 29.61
N PRO A 280 -0.69 -6.78 29.84
CA PRO A 280 -1.61 -7.81 29.36
C PRO A 280 -1.93 -7.67 27.86
N VAL A 281 -0.90 -7.52 27.01
CA VAL A 281 -1.04 -7.57 25.54
C VAL A 281 -1.21 -9.01 25.06
N GLY A 282 -1.96 -9.21 23.98
CA GLY A 282 -2.17 -10.54 23.39
C GLY A 282 -0.98 -11.05 22.58
N GLY A 283 -0.15 -10.15 22.07
CA GLY A 283 1.07 -10.46 21.33
C GLY A 283 1.92 -9.22 21.12
N PHE A 284 2.98 -9.38 20.32
CA PHE A 284 4.00 -8.34 20.12
C PHE A 284 4.18 -8.00 18.65
N LEU A 285 4.39 -6.72 18.37
CA LEU A 285 4.77 -6.24 17.04
C LEU A 285 6.23 -5.78 17.05
N LEU A 286 7.04 -6.36 16.19
CA LEU A 286 8.40 -5.91 15.91
C LEU A 286 8.34 -4.82 14.81
N ASP A 287 8.30 -3.55 15.23
CA ASP A 287 8.35 -2.38 14.35
C ASP A 287 9.80 -1.91 14.12
N GLY A 288 10.05 -0.98 13.20
CA GLY A 288 11.35 -0.37 12.94
C GLY A 288 12.39 -1.31 12.31
N PHE A 289 11.94 -2.29 11.51
CA PHE A 289 12.77 -3.24 10.75
C PHE A 289 12.53 -3.17 9.22
N GLN A 290 11.67 -2.25 8.78
CA GLN A 290 11.32 -1.95 7.40
C GLN A 290 12.46 -1.27 6.63
N GLY A 291 12.56 -1.58 5.33
CA GLY A 291 13.53 -0.95 4.42
C GLY A 291 14.97 -1.46 4.54
N SER A 292 15.88 -0.82 3.81
CA SER A 292 17.27 -1.24 3.62
C SER A 292 18.31 -0.38 4.35
N ALA A 293 17.88 0.59 5.17
CA ALA A 293 18.79 1.50 5.87
C ALA A 293 19.57 0.80 7.00
N MET A 294 18.95 -0.18 7.66
CA MET A 294 19.60 -1.01 8.66
C MET A 294 20.38 -2.15 7.98
N ALA A 295 21.66 -2.32 8.32
CA ALA A 295 22.48 -3.42 7.80
C ALA A 295 21.86 -4.79 8.15
N LYS A 296 21.85 -5.73 7.19
CA LYS A 296 21.19 -7.05 7.35
C LYS A 296 21.62 -7.78 8.62
N GLU A 297 22.92 -7.85 8.91
CA GLU A 297 23.43 -8.50 10.13
C GLU A 297 22.90 -7.84 11.41
N THR A 298 22.87 -6.51 11.47
CA THR A 298 22.31 -5.75 12.60
C THR A 298 20.82 -6.02 12.76
N LYS A 299 20.03 -5.99 11.67
CA LYS A 299 18.60 -6.32 11.64
C LYS A 299 18.34 -7.69 12.24
N LEU A 300 19.03 -8.71 11.73
CA LEU A 300 18.87 -10.09 12.16
C LEU A 300 19.33 -10.33 13.60
N LYS A 301 20.40 -9.66 14.05
CA LYS A 301 20.86 -9.70 15.44
C LYS A 301 19.85 -9.05 16.39
N LEU A 302 19.28 -7.90 16.03
CA LEU A 302 18.28 -7.20 16.84
C LEU A 302 16.99 -8.02 16.96
N ILE A 303 16.49 -8.59 15.85
CA ILE A 303 15.30 -9.45 15.85
C ILE A 303 15.51 -10.64 16.81
N ALA A 304 16.59 -11.42 16.62
CA ALA A 304 16.88 -12.58 17.47
C ALA A 304 17.09 -12.23 18.95
N SER A 305 17.67 -11.05 19.24
CA SER A 305 17.85 -10.60 20.62
C SER A 305 16.53 -10.15 21.26
N VAL A 306 15.61 -9.57 20.49
CA VAL A 306 14.28 -9.16 20.95
C VAL A 306 13.39 -10.37 21.19
N THR A 307 13.30 -11.30 20.24
CA THR A 307 12.39 -12.47 20.35
C THR A 307 12.76 -13.39 21.51
N ALA A 308 14.06 -13.50 21.84
CA ALA A 308 14.54 -14.22 23.03
C ALA A 308 14.10 -13.61 24.39
N GLU A 309 13.65 -12.35 24.41
CA GLU A 309 13.08 -11.70 25.61
C GLU A 309 11.54 -11.77 25.66
N LEU A 310 10.89 -12.21 24.58
CA LEU A 310 9.44 -12.25 24.46
C LEU A 310 8.89 -13.65 24.80
N PRO A 311 7.84 -13.75 25.63
CA PRO A 311 7.33 -15.03 26.09
C PRO A 311 6.80 -15.90 24.94
N GLU A 312 7.03 -17.20 25.03
CA GLU A 312 6.81 -18.18 23.94
C GLU A 312 5.34 -18.51 23.68
N ASP A 313 4.44 -18.24 24.63
CA ASP A 313 3.00 -18.48 24.54
C ASP A 313 2.24 -17.39 23.77
N LYS A 314 2.94 -16.38 23.24
CA LYS A 314 2.34 -15.22 22.55
C LYS A 314 2.94 -14.99 21.16
N PRO A 315 2.10 -14.67 20.15
CA PRO A 315 2.56 -14.46 18.78
C PRO A 315 3.39 -13.17 18.60
N ARG A 316 4.36 -13.24 17.70
CA ARG A 316 5.20 -12.14 17.23
C ARG A 316 4.87 -11.80 15.78
N ILE A 317 4.30 -10.62 15.56
CA ILE A 317 4.13 -10.02 14.24
C ILE A 317 5.40 -9.21 13.91
N ILE A 318 5.85 -9.17 12.66
CA ILE A 318 6.84 -8.19 12.18
C ILE A 318 6.23 -7.25 11.14
N HIS A 319 6.50 -5.95 11.27
CA HIS A 319 6.03 -4.94 10.32
C HIS A 319 7.02 -4.76 9.17
N GLY A 320 6.51 -4.59 7.94
CA GLY A 320 7.30 -4.17 6.78
C GLY A 320 8.35 -5.17 6.30
N VAL A 321 8.18 -6.46 6.59
CA VAL A 321 9.01 -7.56 6.04
C VAL A 321 8.12 -8.53 5.25
N GLY A 322 8.40 -8.67 3.96
CA GLY A 322 7.59 -9.52 3.06
C GLY A 322 8.35 -10.15 1.87
N LYS A 323 9.67 -9.96 1.74
CA LYS A 323 10.45 -10.68 0.71
C LYS A 323 10.71 -12.12 1.20
N PRO A 324 10.60 -13.16 0.34
CA PRO A 324 10.72 -14.56 0.76
C PRO A 324 12.00 -14.91 1.54
N ASP A 325 13.14 -14.34 1.16
CA ASP A 325 14.43 -14.52 1.83
C ASP A 325 14.47 -13.86 3.22
N GLU A 326 13.95 -12.63 3.34
CA GLU A 326 13.85 -11.93 4.63
C GLU A 326 12.85 -12.61 5.58
N VAL A 327 11.73 -13.11 5.05
CA VAL A 327 10.71 -13.86 5.81
C VAL A 327 11.33 -15.09 6.47
N LEU A 328 12.06 -15.91 5.70
CA LEU A 328 12.71 -17.12 6.23
C LEU A 328 13.71 -16.82 7.35
N GLU A 329 14.52 -15.77 7.19
CA GLU A 329 15.46 -15.34 8.24
C GLU A 329 14.74 -14.85 9.51
N CYS A 330 13.56 -14.25 9.38
CA CYS A 330 12.77 -13.84 10.54
C CYS A 330 12.11 -15.04 11.24
N ILE A 331 11.65 -16.04 10.50
CA ILE A 331 11.05 -17.28 11.03
C ILE A 331 12.06 -18.06 11.89
N GLU A 332 13.30 -18.24 11.41
CA GLU A 332 14.40 -18.85 12.18
C GLU A 332 14.70 -18.14 13.50
N ARG A 333 14.25 -16.89 13.64
CA ARG A 333 14.48 -16.02 14.78
C ARG A 333 13.23 -15.82 15.62
N GLY A 334 12.19 -16.66 15.44
CA GLY A 334 10.99 -16.66 16.30
C GLY A 334 9.97 -15.57 15.96
N VAL A 335 9.82 -15.23 14.68
CA VAL A 335 8.72 -14.40 14.18
C VAL A 335 7.65 -15.30 13.56
N ASP A 336 6.39 -15.09 13.95
CA ASP A 336 5.27 -15.99 13.63
C ASP A 336 4.40 -15.47 12.48
N ILE A 337 4.19 -14.15 12.40
CA ILE A 337 3.19 -13.52 11.54
C ILE A 337 3.80 -12.38 10.71
N PHE A 338 3.43 -12.33 9.43
CA PHE A 338 3.99 -11.44 8.42
C PHE A 338 2.89 -10.77 7.59
N GLU A 339 3.16 -9.57 7.11
CA GLU A 339 2.26 -8.82 6.24
C GLU A 339 2.47 -9.22 4.77
N SER A 340 1.40 -9.56 4.05
CA SER A 340 1.46 -10.03 2.65
C SER A 340 1.46 -8.90 1.61
N PHE A 341 2.18 -7.80 1.88
CA PHE A 341 2.21 -6.63 0.99
C PHE A 341 3.14 -6.80 -0.23
N PHE A 342 4.14 -7.67 -0.14
CA PHE A 342 5.09 -7.89 -1.24
C PHE A 342 4.41 -8.39 -2.54
N PRO A 343 3.49 -9.39 -2.52
CA PRO A 343 2.64 -9.73 -3.67
C PRO A 343 1.86 -8.56 -4.29
N PHE A 344 1.45 -7.57 -3.48
CA PHE A 344 0.76 -6.38 -3.97
C PHE A 344 1.74 -5.44 -4.67
N GLN A 345 2.93 -5.21 -4.10
CA GLN A 345 3.99 -4.44 -4.76
C GLN A 345 4.41 -5.04 -6.11
N VAL A 346 4.59 -6.37 -6.17
CA VAL A 346 4.84 -7.14 -7.41
C VAL A 346 3.74 -6.89 -8.45
N THR A 347 2.48 -6.91 -8.01
CA THR A 347 1.30 -6.68 -8.86
C THR A 347 1.25 -5.25 -9.42
N GLU A 348 1.46 -4.22 -8.60
CA GLU A 348 1.38 -2.82 -9.05
C GLU A 348 2.53 -2.43 -10.00
N ARG A 349 3.71 -3.06 -9.90
CA ARG A 349 4.76 -2.95 -10.94
C ARG A 349 4.52 -3.86 -12.16
N GLY A 350 3.42 -4.61 -12.21
CA GLY A 350 3.00 -5.43 -13.37
C GLY A 350 3.83 -6.70 -13.56
N CYS A 351 4.33 -7.26 -12.47
CA CYS A 351 5.13 -8.48 -12.44
C CYS A 351 4.33 -9.66 -11.84
N ALA A 352 4.84 -10.88 -12.05
CA ALA A 352 4.30 -12.11 -11.49
C ALA A 352 5.36 -12.88 -10.71
N LEU A 353 5.05 -13.32 -9.49
CA LEU A 353 5.93 -14.19 -8.69
C LEU A 353 6.07 -15.56 -9.35
N VAL A 354 7.30 -16.05 -9.49
CA VAL A 354 7.60 -17.35 -10.13
C VAL A 354 8.64 -18.19 -9.38
N PHE A 355 9.20 -17.68 -8.29
CA PHE A 355 10.20 -18.41 -7.50
C PHE A 355 9.68 -19.76 -6.99
N SER A 356 10.53 -20.79 -7.05
CA SER A 356 10.25 -22.11 -6.54
C SER A 356 10.42 -22.20 -5.03
N TYR A 357 9.48 -22.88 -4.37
CA TYR A 357 9.52 -23.30 -2.97
C TYR A 357 9.34 -24.82 -2.80
N ASN A 358 9.42 -25.59 -3.90
CA ASN A 358 9.24 -27.03 -3.89
C ASN A 358 10.56 -27.75 -3.55
N CYS A 359 10.68 -28.21 -2.30
CA CYS A 359 11.87 -28.93 -1.81
C CYS A 359 12.00 -30.37 -2.35
N HIS A 360 10.91 -30.94 -2.85
CA HIS A 360 10.88 -32.18 -3.63
C HIS A 360 10.51 -31.82 -5.07
N PRO A 361 11.47 -31.35 -5.88
CA PRO A 361 11.20 -31.15 -7.28
C PRO A 361 11.09 -32.52 -7.95
N ASP A 362 10.13 -32.67 -8.85
CA ASP A 362 10.13 -33.78 -9.79
C ASP A 362 11.44 -33.69 -10.61
N PRO A 363 12.24 -34.76 -10.72
CA PRO A 363 13.46 -34.74 -11.53
C PRO A 363 13.19 -34.32 -12.99
N GLU A 364 12.01 -34.61 -13.55
CA GLU A 364 11.64 -34.16 -14.90
C GLU A 364 11.30 -32.66 -14.95
N ALA A 365 10.58 -32.14 -13.94
CA ALA A 365 10.23 -30.71 -13.87
C ALA A 365 11.46 -29.80 -13.61
N THR A 366 12.46 -30.32 -12.90
CA THR A 366 13.74 -29.61 -12.67
C THR A 366 14.49 -29.39 -13.99
N VAL A 367 14.48 -30.40 -14.87
CA VAL A 367 15.14 -30.34 -16.18
C VAL A 367 14.40 -29.39 -17.11
N LEU A 368 13.07 -29.36 -17.10
CA LEU A 368 12.28 -28.43 -17.92
C LEU A 368 12.48 -26.96 -17.53
N THR A 369 12.55 -26.65 -16.24
CA THR A 369 12.82 -25.27 -15.76
C THR A 369 14.26 -24.84 -16.05
N GLN A 370 15.25 -25.72 -15.92
CA GLN A 370 16.63 -25.42 -16.30
C GLN A 370 16.81 -25.28 -17.82
N ASN A 371 16.14 -26.13 -18.62
CA ASN A 371 16.18 -26.02 -20.08
C ASN A 371 15.49 -24.75 -20.58
N GLY A 372 14.34 -24.36 -20.01
CA GLY A 372 13.68 -23.09 -20.35
C GLY A 372 14.55 -21.85 -20.07
N ILE A 373 15.45 -21.91 -19.08
CA ILE A 373 16.45 -20.87 -18.81
C ILE A 373 17.62 -20.97 -19.81
N GLN A 374 18.12 -22.19 -20.11
CA GLN A 374 19.22 -22.36 -21.07
C GLN A 374 18.83 -22.12 -22.54
N ASP A 375 17.57 -22.32 -22.93
CA ASP A 375 17.09 -22.07 -24.28
C ASP A 375 16.89 -20.56 -24.54
N LEU A 376 16.75 -19.75 -23.48
CA LEU A 376 16.87 -18.29 -23.54
C LEU A 376 18.34 -17.85 -23.78
N GLU A 377 19.32 -18.60 -23.29
CA GLU A 377 20.76 -18.31 -23.48
C GLU A 377 21.32 -18.87 -24.80
N LYS A 378 20.80 -20.00 -25.30
CA LYS A 378 21.31 -20.68 -26.51
C LYS A 378 20.74 -20.14 -27.82
N ASN A 379 19.54 -19.55 -27.81
CA ASN A 379 18.98 -18.89 -29.00
C ASN A 379 19.60 -17.50 -29.16
N GLY A 380 20.84 -17.46 -29.64
CA GLY A 380 21.59 -16.23 -29.92
C GLY A 380 20.86 -15.33 -30.92
N VAL A 381 20.07 -14.39 -30.39
CA VAL A 381 19.54 -13.27 -31.15
C VAL A 381 20.73 -12.41 -31.58
N ARG A 382 20.84 -12.17 -32.89
CA ARG A 382 21.87 -11.27 -33.43
C ARG A 382 21.67 -9.88 -32.85
N GLU A 383 22.77 -9.21 -32.51
CA GLU A 383 22.78 -7.85 -31.96
C GLU A 383 22.34 -6.79 -32.99
N ASP A 384 21.06 -6.80 -33.35
CA ASP A 384 20.39 -5.59 -33.78
C ASP A 384 20.06 -4.77 -32.51
N GLN A 385 20.41 -3.49 -32.51
CA GLN A 385 20.33 -2.61 -31.34
C GLN A 385 18.88 -2.25 -30.98
N GLU A 386 18.13 -3.20 -30.41
CA GLU A 386 16.86 -2.89 -29.75
C GLU A 386 17.09 -2.14 -28.43
N GLU A 387 16.24 -1.14 -28.16
CA GLU A 387 16.28 -0.37 -26.92
C GLU A 387 16.10 -1.29 -25.71
N VAL A 388 17.17 -1.45 -24.91
CA VAL A 388 17.11 -2.09 -23.59
C VAL A 388 16.06 -1.35 -22.76
N SER A 389 14.92 -2.00 -22.53
CA SER A 389 13.90 -1.51 -21.61
C SER A 389 14.55 -1.34 -20.24
N LYS A 390 14.66 -0.09 -19.78
CA LYS A 390 15.27 0.25 -18.50
C LYS A 390 14.69 -0.65 -17.42
N ALA A 391 15.52 -1.53 -16.87
CA ALA A 391 15.12 -2.42 -15.79
C ALA A 391 14.52 -1.58 -14.65
N ASP A 392 13.33 -1.96 -14.19
CA ASP A 392 12.67 -1.30 -13.08
C ASP A 392 13.51 -1.57 -11.82
N PRO A 393 14.12 -0.55 -11.18
CA PRO A 393 15.09 -0.75 -10.10
C PRO A 393 14.49 -1.38 -8.82
N GLU A 394 13.16 -1.59 -8.78
CA GLU A 394 12.46 -2.25 -7.69
C GLU A 394 12.16 -3.75 -7.94
N MET A 395 12.45 -4.29 -9.13
CA MET A 395 12.22 -5.70 -9.44
C MET A 395 13.19 -6.63 -8.69
N THR A 396 12.69 -7.77 -8.22
CA THR A 396 13.47 -8.79 -7.51
C THR A 396 13.70 -10.05 -8.36
N PRO A 397 14.68 -10.92 -8.03
CA PRO A 397 14.85 -12.21 -8.69
C PRO A 397 13.69 -13.21 -8.51
N PHE A 398 12.67 -12.88 -7.71
CA PHE A 398 11.56 -13.77 -7.41
C PHE A 398 10.38 -13.66 -8.40
N GLU A 399 10.45 -12.75 -9.36
CA GLU A 399 9.34 -12.36 -10.24
C GLU A 399 9.78 -12.16 -11.69
N ILE A 400 8.80 -12.17 -12.61
CA ILE A 400 8.99 -11.82 -14.03
C ILE A 400 8.13 -10.60 -14.40
N SER A 401 8.69 -9.72 -15.22
CA SER A 401 7.96 -8.60 -15.83
C SER A 401 7.17 -9.07 -17.06
N LEU A 402 5.85 -9.24 -16.91
CA LEU A 402 4.98 -9.57 -18.05
C LEU A 402 4.78 -8.40 -19.02
N LYS A 403 5.41 -7.23 -18.77
CA LYS A 403 5.52 -6.14 -19.75
C LYS A 403 6.59 -6.41 -20.82
N ASP A 404 7.51 -7.34 -20.60
CA ASP A 404 8.63 -7.60 -21.49
C ASP A 404 8.14 -8.18 -22.83
N LYS A 405 8.69 -7.69 -23.96
CA LYS A 405 8.31 -8.15 -25.32
C LYS A 405 8.40 -9.66 -25.50
N LYS A 406 9.33 -10.35 -24.80
CA LYS A 406 9.51 -11.82 -24.87
C LYS A 406 8.24 -12.60 -24.52
N TYR A 407 7.31 -12.01 -23.78
CA TYR A 407 6.04 -12.64 -23.42
C TYR A 407 4.91 -12.37 -24.42
N HIS A 408 5.12 -11.60 -25.48
CA HIS A 408 4.08 -11.23 -26.46
C HIS A 408 3.39 -12.44 -27.11
N ASP A 409 4.17 -13.44 -27.55
CA ASP A 409 3.68 -14.67 -28.18
C ASP A 409 3.91 -15.91 -27.27
N ASP A 410 4.02 -15.70 -25.96
CA ASP A 410 4.17 -16.77 -24.98
C ASP A 410 2.82 -17.32 -24.53
N PHE A 411 2.37 -18.39 -25.18
CA PHE A 411 1.08 -19.02 -24.92
C PHE A 411 1.09 -20.00 -23.72
N GLY A 412 2.18 -20.07 -22.94
CA GLY A 412 2.20 -20.81 -21.67
C GLY A 412 1.45 -20.08 -20.54
N PRO A 413 1.09 -20.77 -19.45
CA PRO A 413 0.57 -20.15 -18.23
C PRO A 413 1.59 -19.20 -17.59
N VAL A 414 1.14 -18.34 -16.68
CA VAL A 414 2.04 -17.42 -15.93
C VAL A 414 3.08 -18.20 -15.11
N LEU A 415 2.68 -19.31 -14.50
CA LEU A 415 3.57 -20.27 -13.85
C LEU A 415 3.05 -21.69 -14.06
N GLU A 416 3.92 -22.58 -14.54
CA GLU A 416 3.58 -24.00 -14.73
C GLU A 416 3.22 -24.69 -13.41
N GLY A 417 2.21 -25.57 -13.46
CA GLY A 417 1.68 -26.28 -12.28
C GLY A 417 0.91 -25.41 -11.27
N CYS A 418 0.83 -24.08 -11.45
CA CYS A 418 0.08 -23.21 -10.54
C CYS A 418 -1.44 -23.39 -10.69
N SER A 419 -2.14 -23.62 -9.59
CA SER A 419 -3.59 -23.85 -9.55
C SER A 419 -4.44 -22.57 -9.46
N CYS A 420 -3.85 -21.38 -9.61
CA CYS A 420 -4.60 -20.12 -9.55
C CYS A 420 -5.48 -19.91 -10.80
N TYR A 421 -6.53 -19.12 -10.66
CA TYR A 421 -7.46 -18.80 -11.77
C TYR A 421 -6.72 -18.25 -13.01
N CYS A 422 -5.70 -17.42 -12.80
CA CYS A 422 -4.89 -16.84 -13.88
C CYS A 422 -4.20 -17.95 -14.70
N CYS A 423 -3.38 -18.79 -14.06
CA CYS A 423 -2.64 -19.86 -14.72
C CYS A 423 -3.55 -20.93 -15.34
N GLN A 424 -4.73 -21.19 -14.76
CA GLN A 424 -5.69 -22.16 -15.29
C GLN A 424 -6.48 -21.68 -16.52
N ARG A 425 -6.54 -20.37 -16.79
CA ARG A 425 -7.45 -19.77 -17.80
C ARG A 425 -6.76 -18.85 -18.80
N HIS A 426 -5.56 -18.38 -18.50
CA HIS A 426 -4.90 -17.30 -19.22
C HIS A 426 -3.41 -17.59 -19.45
N THR A 427 -2.87 -17.02 -20.51
CA THR A 427 -1.47 -17.17 -20.93
C THR A 427 -0.64 -15.93 -20.59
N ARG A 428 0.69 -16.06 -20.61
CA ARG A 428 1.63 -14.94 -20.49
C ARG A 428 1.38 -13.88 -21.57
N ALA A 429 1.16 -14.30 -22.82
CA ALA A 429 0.73 -13.44 -23.93
C ALA A 429 -0.54 -12.64 -23.65
N TYR A 430 -1.56 -13.26 -23.04
CA TYR A 430 -2.81 -12.56 -22.71
C TYR A 430 -2.60 -11.52 -21.61
N VAL A 431 -1.86 -11.84 -20.55
CA VAL A 431 -1.56 -10.89 -19.47
C VAL A 431 -0.64 -9.76 -19.96
N HIS A 432 0.36 -10.08 -20.79
CA HIS A 432 1.19 -9.11 -21.50
C HIS A 432 0.35 -8.13 -22.33
N HIS A 433 -0.56 -8.66 -23.15
CA HIS A 433 -1.48 -7.85 -23.93
C HIS A 433 -2.27 -6.87 -23.05
N LEU A 434 -2.92 -7.36 -21.98
CA LEU A 434 -3.68 -6.52 -21.06
C LEU A 434 -2.82 -5.42 -20.40
N LEU A 435 -1.58 -5.72 -20.02
CA LEU A 435 -0.64 -4.75 -19.45
C LEU A 435 -0.27 -3.65 -20.47
N VAL A 436 0.05 -4.04 -21.71
CA VAL A 436 0.42 -3.11 -22.79
C VAL A 436 -0.78 -2.25 -23.20
N THR A 437 -1.98 -2.84 -23.34
CA THR A 437 -3.23 -2.10 -23.62
C THR A 437 -3.78 -1.31 -22.44
N ASN A 438 -3.10 -1.35 -21.27
CA ASN A 438 -3.46 -0.61 -20.06
C ASN A 438 -4.83 -0.99 -19.45
N GLU A 439 -5.24 -2.25 -19.63
CA GLU A 439 -6.49 -2.80 -19.09
C GLU A 439 -6.38 -3.18 -17.60
N LEU A 440 -7.38 -2.79 -16.80
CA LEU A 440 -7.38 -3.01 -15.35
C LEU A 440 -7.45 -4.50 -14.96
N LEU A 441 -7.96 -5.35 -15.85
CA LEU A 441 -8.02 -6.80 -15.65
C LEU A 441 -6.63 -7.43 -15.42
N ALA A 442 -5.57 -6.84 -15.97
CA ALA A 442 -4.20 -7.31 -15.73
C ALA A 442 -3.85 -7.33 -14.24
N GLY A 443 -4.15 -6.25 -13.52
CA GLY A 443 -3.89 -6.13 -12.09
C GLY A 443 -4.68 -7.14 -11.27
N VAL A 444 -5.95 -7.40 -11.63
CA VAL A 444 -6.79 -8.41 -10.97
C VAL A 444 -6.20 -9.81 -11.14
N LEU A 445 -5.85 -10.20 -12.37
CA LEU A 445 -5.28 -11.51 -12.67
C LEU A 445 -3.91 -11.72 -12.00
N LEU A 446 -3.06 -10.69 -12.00
CA LEU A 446 -1.78 -10.70 -11.30
C LEU A 446 -1.96 -10.80 -9.79
N MET A 447 -2.88 -10.06 -9.18
CA MET A 447 -3.13 -10.12 -7.73
C MET A 447 -3.59 -11.51 -7.29
N MET A 448 -4.50 -12.14 -8.06
CA MET A 448 -4.95 -13.51 -7.81
C MET A 448 -3.80 -14.53 -7.87
N HIS A 449 -2.91 -14.40 -8.85
CA HIS A 449 -1.73 -15.25 -8.97
C HIS A 449 -0.73 -15.01 -7.83
N ASN A 450 -0.36 -13.76 -7.60
CA ASN A 450 0.67 -13.38 -6.65
C ASN A 450 0.29 -13.71 -5.20
N LEU A 451 -0.98 -13.55 -4.81
CA LEU A 451 -1.47 -14.02 -3.50
C LEU A 451 -1.45 -15.55 -3.40
N GLN A 452 -2.00 -16.26 -4.40
CA GLN A 452 -2.02 -17.73 -4.38
C GLN A 452 -0.61 -18.31 -4.27
N HIS A 453 0.35 -17.76 -5.02
CA HIS A 453 1.76 -18.18 -5.00
C HIS A 453 2.42 -17.92 -3.64
N TYR A 454 2.22 -16.73 -3.06
CA TYR A 454 2.81 -16.35 -1.78
C TYR A 454 2.20 -17.10 -0.59
N PHE A 455 0.89 -17.37 -0.62
CA PHE A 455 0.24 -18.25 0.37
C PHE A 455 0.66 -19.71 0.21
N GLY A 456 0.91 -20.16 -1.03
CA GLY A 456 1.54 -21.46 -1.31
C GLY A 456 2.94 -21.58 -0.70
N PHE A 457 3.77 -20.54 -0.85
CA PHE A 457 5.07 -20.44 -0.16
C PHE A 457 4.94 -20.56 1.36
N PHE A 458 4.02 -19.83 2.01
CA PHE A 458 3.78 -19.98 3.45
C PHE A 458 3.23 -21.36 3.84
N GLY A 459 2.54 -22.06 2.94
CA GLY A 459 2.20 -23.48 3.08
C GLY A 459 3.47 -24.34 3.13
N ALA A 460 4.31 -24.24 2.11
CA ALA A 460 5.57 -24.96 2.01
C ALA A 460 6.52 -24.67 3.18
N VAL A 461 6.52 -23.47 3.74
CA VAL A 461 7.26 -23.12 4.97
C VAL A 461 6.77 -23.92 6.17
N ARG A 462 5.45 -24.00 6.41
CA ARG A 462 4.87 -24.80 7.52
C ARG A 462 5.12 -26.29 7.32
N ASP A 463 5.05 -26.76 6.08
CA ASP A 463 5.37 -28.15 5.74
C ASP A 463 6.86 -28.45 5.97
N ALA A 464 7.76 -27.54 5.58
CA ALA A 464 9.20 -27.68 5.80
C ALA A 464 9.59 -27.60 7.29
N LEU A 465 8.88 -26.80 8.10
CA LEU A 465 9.04 -26.80 9.56
C LEU A 465 8.63 -28.15 10.17
N ARG A 466 7.44 -28.65 9.83
CA ARG A 466 6.93 -29.95 10.31
C ARG A 466 7.84 -31.11 9.91
N ASP A 467 8.37 -31.08 8.69
CA ASP A 467 9.21 -32.13 8.12
C ASP A 467 10.71 -31.97 8.46
N SER A 468 11.11 -30.93 9.23
CA SER A 468 12.52 -30.58 9.53
C SER A 468 13.40 -30.33 8.28
N LYS A 469 12.83 -29.70 7.25
CA LYS A 469 13.47 -29.39 5.95
C LYS A 469 13.63 -27.88 5.70
N LEU A 470 13.44 -27.01 6.70
CA LEU A 470 13.49 -25.54 6.52
C LEU A 470 14.80 -25.06 5.86
N GLU A 471 15.94 -25.62 6.23
CA GLU A 471 17.25 -25.28 5.62
C GLU A 471 17.27 -25.55 4.11
N GLN A 472 16.63 -26.62 3.64
CA GLN A 472 16.57 -26.96 2.20
C GLN A 472 15.70 -25.95 1.44
N LEU A 473 14.56 -25.55 2.03
CA LEU A 473 13.71 -24.50 1.49
C LEU A 473 14.45 -23.16 1.43
N LYS A 474 15.20 -22.84 2.49
CA LYS A 474 16.00 -21.62 2.58
C LYS A 474 17.11 -21.59 1.56
N GLU A 475 17.89 -22.67 1.40
CA GLU A 475 18.92 -22.73 0.37
C GLU A 475 18.33 -22.56 -1.04
N LEU A 476 17.19 -23.19 -1.32
CA LEU A 476 16.46 -23.04 -2.58
C LEU A 476 16.03 -21.58 -2.86
N VAL A 477 15.42 -20.91 -1.88
CA VAL A 477 14.97 -19.50 -2.02
C VAL A 477 16.17 -18.55 -2.12
N PHE A 478 17.22 -18.75 -1.32
CA PHE A 478 18.43 -17.91 -1.34
C PHE A 478 19.22 -18.05 -2.64
N ARG A 479 19.29 -19.26 -3.22
CA ARG A 479 19.95 -19.50 -4.51
C ARG A 479 19.29 -18.68 -5.63
N GLN A 480 17.96 -18.57 -5.60
CA GLN A 480 17.20 -17.72 -6.54
C GLN A 480 17.43 -16.23 -6.25
N ALA A 481 17.47 -15.81 -4.97
CA ALA A 481 17.77 -14.42 -4.59
C ALA A 481 19.16 -13.93 -5.05
N LEU A 482 20.11 -14.84 -5.29
CA LEU A 482 21.46 -14.56 -5.78
C LEU A 482 21.57 -14.54 -7.32
N GLN A 483 20.57 -15.06 -8.04
CA GLN A 483 20.53 -15.00 -9.50
C GLN A 483 20.14 -13.58 -9.93
N ARG A 484 21.14 -12.79 -10.36
CA ARG A 484 20.90 -11.50 -11.02
C ARG A 484 20.64 -11.74 -12.51
N HIS A 485 19.66 -11.02 -13.04
CA HIS A 485 19.44 -10.85 -14.49
C HIS A 485 20.60 -10.10 -15.15
#